data_AF-A0A7W3R882-F1
#
_entry.id   AF-A0A7W3R882-F1
#
_cell.length_a   1.000
_cell.length_b   1.000
_cell.length_c   1.000
_cell.angle_alpha   90.00
_cell.angle_beta   90.00
_cell.angle_gamma   90.00
#
_symmetry.space_group_name_H-M   'P 1'
#
loop_
_entity.id
_entity.type
_entity.pdbx_description
1 polymer ?
#
loop_
_entity_poly.entity_id
_entity_poly.type
_entity_poly.pdbx_seq_one_letter_code
_entity_poly.pdbx_strand_id
1 'polypeptide(L)'
;MPPFGAQEMADARRHHLAALAYEIEARGLSWRLAGPGESVLHVAHPVTRRQVMVVAMPAGETWCYLWAGGGTGDVGRPALAADQIARLLG
;
A
#
# COMPACT_ATOMS: atom_id res chain seq x y z
N MET A 1 23.79 7.00 15.70
CA MET A 1 23.31 5.78 15.02
C MET A 1 22.02 6.16 14.31
N PRO A 2 21.93 6.16 12.97
CA PRO A 2 20.61 6.18 12.34
C PRO A 2 19.91 4.87 12.73
N PRO A 3 18.68 4.90 13.27
CA PRO A 3 18.12 3.73 13.95
C PRO A 3 17.85 2.53 13.02
N PHE A 4 17.66 2.73 11.71
CA PHE A 4 17.53 1.63 10.75
C PHE A 4 18.14 2.06 9.42
N GLY A 5 18.89 1.17 8.76
CA GLY A 5 19.44 1.46 7.43
C GLY A 5 18.28 1.72 6.45
N ALA A 6 18.44 2.69 5.54
CA ALA A 6 17.42 3.01 4.53
C ALA A 6 16.97 1.77 3.73
N GLN A 7 17.84 0.76 3.63
CA GLN A 7 17.57 -0.54 3.03
C GLN A 7 16.55 -1.39 3.80
N GLU A 8 16.67 -1.49 5.13
CA GLU A 8 15.70 -2.24 5.95
C GLU A 8 14.32 -1.58 5.93
N MET A 9 14.30 -0.25 5.92
CA MET A 9 13.06 0.50 5.77
C MET A 9 12.43 0.24 4.39
N ALA A 10 13.23 0.20 3.33
CA ALA A 10 12.73 -0.12 1.98
C ALA A 10 12.19 -1.55 1.90
N ASP A 11 12.83 -2.53 2.56
CA ASP A 11 12.41 -3.93 2.56
C ASP A 11 11.11 -4.15 3.34
N ALA A 12 11.01 -3.59 4.56
CA ALA A 12 9.78 -3.64 5.37
C ALA A 12 8.61 -2.99 4.62
N ARG A 13 8.84 -1.83 4.00
CA ARG A 13 7.84 -1.16 3.15
C ARG A 13 7.37 -2.05 2.01
N ARG A 14 8.30 -2.68 1.29
CA ARG A 14 7.97 -3.59 0.17
C ARG A 14 7.18 -4.80 0.67
N HIS A 15 7.57 -5.38 1.80
CA HIS A 15 6.85 -6.50 2.41
C HIS A 15 5.41 -6.13 2.76
N HIS A 16 5.21 -4.95 3.38
CA HIS A 16 3.87 -4.43 3.68
C HIS A 16 3.07 -4.15 2.40
N LEU A 17 3.65 -3.51 1.39
CA LEU A 17 2.94 -3.24 0.14
C LEU A 17 2.61 -4.53 -0.62
N ALA A 18 3.47 -5.56 -0.56
CA ALA A 18 3.21 -6.87 -1.14
C ALA A 18 2.06 -7.61 -0.44
N ALA A 19 1.97 -7.53 0.90
CA ALA A 19 0.83 -8.08 1.64
C ALA A 19 -0.49 -7.41 1.24
N LEU A 20 -0.47 -6.07 1.09
CA LEU A 20 -1.63 -5.32 0.61
C LEU A 20 -1.97 -5.67 -0.85
N ALA A 21 -0.96 -5.82 -1.71
CA ALA A 21 -1.11 -6.21 -3.10
C ALA A 21 -1.80 -7.56 -3.25
N TYR A 22 -1.38 -8.56 -2.45
CA TYR A 22 -1.99 -9.89 -2.42
C TYR A 22 -3.48 -9.83 -2.08
N GLU A 23 -3.82 -9.04 -1.06
CA GLU A 23 -5.20 -8.81 -0.63
C GLU A 23 -6.05 -8.10 -1.71
N ILE A 24 -5.45 -7.18 -2.46
CA ILE A 24 -6.10 -6.42 -3.53
C ILE A 24 -6.32 -7.29 -4.77
N GLU A 25 -5.34 -8.12 -5.13
CA GLU A 25 -5.47 -9.12 -6.20
C GLU A 25 -6.57 -10.14 -5.89
N ALA A 26 -6.63 -10.62 -4.64
CA ALA A 26 -7.68 -11.53 -4.18
C ALA A 26 -9.09 -10.94 -4.32
N ARG A 27 -9.21 -9.60 -4.34
CA ARG A 27 -10.47 -8.87 -4.58
C ARG A 27 -10.74 -8.59 -6.07
N GLY A 28 -9.88 -9.05 -6.98
CA GLY A 28 -10.02 -8.87 -8.43
C GLY A 28 -9.57 -7.50 -8.94
N LEU A 29 -8.83 -6.75 -8.12
CA LEU A 29 -8.25 -5.47 -8.49
C LEU A 29 -6.85 -5.67 -9.07
N SER A 30 -6.49 -4.83 -10.04
CA SER A 30 -5.12 -4.81 -10.57
C SER A 30 -4.25 -3.94 -9.68
N TRP A 31 -3.04 -4.38 -9.39
CA TRP A 31 -2.07 -3.61 -8.62
C TRP A 31 -0.72 -3.58 -9.33
N ARG A 32 0.07 -2.55 -9.03
CA ARG A 32 1.40 -2.34 -9.59
C ARG A 32 2.27 -1.61 -8.59
N LEU A 33 3.42 -2.18 -8.27
CA LEU A 33 4.43 -1.46 -7.48
C LEU A 33 5.17 -0.45 -8.37
N ALA A 34 5.36 0.76 -7.85
CA ALA A 34 5.99 1.89 -8.52
C ALA A 34 6.89 2.68 -7.53
N GLY A 35 7.83 3.44 -8.09
CA GLY A 35 8.76 4.27 -7.34
C GLY A 35 10.09 3.59 -6.96
N PRO A 36 11.09 4.36 -6.54
CA PRO A 36 12.41 3.84 -6.21
C PRO A 36 12.34 2.91 -4.98
N GLY A 37 12.69 1.64 -5.20
CA GLY A 37 12.58 0.59 -4.19
C GLY A 37 11.14 0.18 -3.87
N GLU A 38 10.25 0.19 -4.88
CA GLU A 38 8.88 -0.33 -4.78
C GLU A 38 8.10 0.35 -3.64
N SER A 39 8.21 1.67 -3.59
CA SER A 39 7.72 2.50 -2.50
C SER A 39 6.23 2.83 -2.52
N VAL A 40 5.61 2.61 -3.67
CA VAL A 40 4.24 3.01 -3.95
C VAL A 40 3.54 1.79 -4.56
N LEU A 41 2.35 1.47 -4.09
CA LEU A 41 1.44 0.52 -4.71
C LEU A 41 0.37 1.31 -5.46
N HIS A 42 0.40 1.28 -6.79
CA HIS A 42 -0.71 1.69 -7.63
C HIS A 42 -1.76 0.59 -7.65
N VAL A 43 -2.99 0.92 -7.30
CA VAL A 43 -4.13 0.01 -7.41
C VAL A 43 -5.07 0.58 -8.45
N ALA A 44 -5.47 -0.23 -9.42
CA ALA A 44 -6.39 0.13 -10.47
C ALA A 44 -7.53 -0.89 -10.53
N HIS A 45 -8.75 -0.39 -10.61
CA HIS A 45 -9.93 -1.20 -10.81
C HIS A 45 -10.11 -1.45 -12.31
N PRO A 46 -10.04 -2.69 -12.79
CA PRO A 46 -10.14 -2.97 -14.23
C PRO A 46 -11.52 -2.61 -14.80
N VAL A 47 -12.58 -2.81 -14.01
CA VAL A 47 -13.97 -2.49 -14.41
C VAL A 47 -14.27 -0.99 -14.38
N THR A 48 -14.06 -0.29 -13.25
CA THR A 48 -14.44 1.13 -13.11
C THR A 48 -13.40 2.10 -13.67
N ARG A 49 -12.23 1.60 -14.12
CA ARG A 49 -11.05 2.38 -14.54
C ARG A 49 -10.53 3.37 -13.49
N ARG A 50 -11.01 3.29 -12.25
CA ARG A 50 -10.50 4.11 -11.15
C ARG A 50 -9.15 3.57 -10.71
N GLN A 51 -8.27 4.47 -10.32
CA GLN A 51 -6.98 4.11 -9.78
C GLN A 51 -6.68 4.94 -8.53
N VAL A 52 -5.93 4.35 -7.62
CA VAL A 52 -5.48 4.96 -6.38
C VAL A 52 -4.02 4.61 -6.14
N MET A 53 -3.26 5.60 -5.68
CA MET A 53 -1.87 5.41 -5.26
C MET A 53 -1.85 5.20 -3.77
N VAL A 54 -1.23 4.11 -3.32
CA VAL A 54 -1.01 3.80 -1.91
C VAL A 54 0.48 3.86 -1.63
N VAL A 55 0.88 4.53 -0.56
CA VAL A 55 2.26 4.60 -0.10
C VAL A 55 2.33 4.07 1.32
N ALA A 56 3.35 3.25 1.60
CA ALA A 56 3.66 2.86 2.97
C ALA A 56 4.73 3.82 3.49
N MET A 57 4.37 4.61 4.49
CA MET A 57 5.24 5.58 5.11
C MET A 57 5.50 5.22 6.57
N PRO A 58 6.77 5.30 7.02
CA PRO A 58 7.09 5.12 8.43
C PRO A 58 6.56 6.32 9.21
N ALA A 59 5.71 6.05 10.20
CA ALA A 59 5.19 7.01 11.18
C ALA A 59 5.74 6.64 12.56
N GLY A 60 6.99 7.07 12.83
CA GLY A 60 7.70 6.75 14.07
C GLY A 60 8.16 5.29 14.11
N GLU A 61 7.70 4.53 15.10
CA GLU A 61 7.97 3.08 15.27
C GLU A 61 7.03 2.19 14.46
N THR A 62 5.96 2.75 13.91
CA THR A 62 4.93 2.05 13.17
C THR A 62 4.92 2.48 11.71
N TRP A 63 4.41 1.61 10.85
CA TRP A 63 4.19 1.96 9.45
C TRP A 63 2.71 2.25 9.22
N CYS A 64 2.43 3.21 8.35
CA CYS A 64 1.08 3.55 7.93
C CYS A 64 0.98 3.51 6.41
N TYR A 65 -0.09 2.93 5.90
CA TYR A 65 -0.51 3.14 4.53
C TYR A 65 -1.23 4.48 4.42
N LEU A 66 -0.93 5.20 3.35
CA LEU A 66 -1.61 6.43 2.99
C LEU A 66 -1.93 6.35 1.51
N TRP A 67 -3.16 6.69 1.12
CA TRP A 67 -3.53 6.63 -0.29
C TRP A 67 -4.29 7.84 -0.81
N ALA A 68 -4.17 8.05 -2.11
CA ALA A 68 -4.83 9.14 -2.82
C ALA A 68 -6.36 8.95 -2.79
N GLY A 69 -7.08 9.85 -2.13
CA GLY A 69 -8.49 9.65 -1.78
C GLY A 69 -8.79 9.94 -0.30
N GLY A 70 -7.75 10.24 0.49
CA GLY A 70 -7.89 10.74 1.86
C GLY A 70 -7.98 9.66 2.92
N GLY A 71 -7.70 8.40 2.57
CA GLY A 71 -7.69 7.30 3.52
C GLY A 71 -6.28 6.96 4.02
N THR A 72 -6.21 6.59 5.29
CA THR A 72 -5.02 6.01 5.93
C THR A 72 -5.38 4.64 6.49
N GLY A 73 -4.43 3.71 6.44
CA GLY A 73 -4.62 2.35 6.88
C GLY A 73 -3.43 1.85 7.66
N ASP A 74 -3.68 0.97 8.61
CA ASP A 74 -2.64 0.36 9.44
C ASP A 74 -1.96 -0.79 8.68
N VAL A 75 -0.61 -0.86 8.71
CA VAL A 75 0.11 -1.96 8.02
C VAL A 75 -0.12 -3.33 8.64
N GLY A 76 -0.56 -3.38 9.89
CA GLY A 76 -0.93 -4.62 10.57
C GLY A 76 -2.27 -5.17 10.10
N ARG A 77 -3.06 -4.39 9.34
CA ARG A 77 -4.37 -4.80 8.82
C ARG A 77 -4.48 -4.56 7.31
N PRO A 78 -3.63 -5.20 6.49
CA PRO A 78 -3.65 -5.03 5.03
C PRO A 78 -5.00 -5.39 4.41
N ALA A 79 -5.71 -6.38 4.97
CA ALA A 79 -7.05 -6.76 4.53
C ALA A 79 -8.07 -5.61 4.69
N LEU A 80 -8.03 -4.85 5.79
CA LEU A 80 -8.93 -3.70 5.98
C LEU A 80 -8.58 -2.55 5.05
N ALA A 81 -7.28 -2.29 4.86
CA ALA A 81 -6.83 -1.27 3.92
C ALA A 81 -7.25 -1.62 2.48
N ALA A 82 -7.09 -2.88 2.07
CA ALA A 82 -7.55 -3.38 0.77
C ALA A 82 -9.07 -3.23 0.60
N ASP A 83 -9.86 -3.52 1.64
CA ASP A 83 -11.31 -3.35 1.62
C ASP A 83 -11.73 -1.88 1.47
N GLN A 84 -11.09 -0.98 2.22
CA GLN A 84 -11.32 0.47 2.10
C GLN A 84 -10.93 1.01 0.72
N ILE A 85 -9.80 0.55 0.18
CA ILE A 85 -9.34 0.89 -1.17
C ILE A 85 -10.35 0.38 -2.21
N ALA A 86 -10.78 -0.88 -2.11
CA ALA A 86 -11.78 -1.44 -3.01
C ALA A 86 -13.08 -0.62 -2.97
N ARG A 87 -13.55 -0.27 -1.78
CA ARG A 87 -14.75 0.56 -1.57
C ARG A 87 -14.60 1.99 -2.12
N LEU A 88 -13.39 2.56 -2.10
CA LEU A 88 -13.09 3.84 -2.74
C LEU A 88 -13.13 3.75 -4.28
N LEU A 89 -12.73 2.60 -4.83
CA LEU A 89 -12.64 2.34 -6.25
C LEU A 89 -13.97 1.91 -6.90
N GLY A 90 -14.98 1.52 -6.12
CA GLY A 90 -16.37 1.32 -6.59
C GLY A 90 -16.99 0.04 -6.07
#